data_AF-W4GP33-F1
#
_entry.id   AF-W4GP33-F1
#
_cell.length_a   1.000
_cell.length_b   1.000
_cell.length_c   1.000
_cell.angle_alpha   90.00
_cell.angle_beta   90.00
_cell.angle_gamma   90.00
#
_symmetry.space_group_name_H-M   'P 1'
#
loop_
_entity.id
_entity.type
_entity.pdbx_description
1 polymer ?
#
loop_
_entity_poly.entity_id
_entity_poly.type
_entity_poly.pdbx_seq_one_letter_code
_entity_poly.pdbx_strand_id
1 'polypeptide(L)'
;MADDEARNVVSTRQQATTVQDLRDNRLADGSKKGYRSGLRQIVAWLRAAGRTGSINPDGSIDLDVFTYEDFTEFVLHKYKNDGVSLSTLSGYRSAIKDYYNRQNVAIPSGFVSDATTIYQGDQYVGRVVAGLPRGSGDFAVLPPHFIAGSDDAVSASGQLVFPRLWRHEELRGVLKSCLVSLLYHKTFLENALPSKHPLLSSVLFGDPLMVTRLAPKVTLASTMMQPTGIPPHVSLHSQLETNLAAIRDLPGEIRTVIEGILDEKGITSGNITHSLLERLLNNAVARVTCTSSRAVVTTAVDDNAPVHPVHFWGGRWHFLPEDFELPSVDVATAWHYWWCGSPARNIPPLHKIDTQDLTKKQGKIYCEWKFAVNGLHDIYRSATGGPLSRPYIASSVIAAFTTITESLSSSWGLTEQGRQRRLSQVKMVTFARLARKRSHV
;
A
#
# COMPACT_ATOMS: atom_id res chain seq x y z
N MET A 1 56.38 5.46 -16.04
CA MET A 1 56.57 4.18 -15.29
C MET A 1 55.37 3.87 -14.40
N ALA A 2 54.88 4.77 -13.54
CA ALA A 2 53.72 4.49 -12.69
C ALA A 2 52.39 4.23 -13.44
N ASP A 3 52.15 4.90 -14.57
CA ASP A 3 50.94 4.70 -15.40
C ASP A 3 50.91 3.35 -16.13
N ASP A 4 52.09 2.81 -16.45
CA ASP A 4 52.23 1.54 -17.17
C ASP A 4 52.02 0.35 -16.23
N GLU A 5 52.43 0.52 -14.97
CA GLU A 5 52.21 -0.44 -13.88
C GLU A 5 50.72 -0.51 -13.49
N ALA A 6 50.02 0.63 -13.43
CA ALA A 6 48.58 0.67 -13.18
C ALA A 6 47.75 0.04 -14.32
N ARG A 7 48.13 0.25 -15.59
CA ARG A 7 47.50 -0.42 -16.74
C ARG A 7 47.74 -1.91 -16.75
N ASN A 8 48.96 -2.36 -16.42
CA ASN A 8 49.26 -3.78 -16.31
C ASN A 8 48.42 -4.44 -15.20
N VAL A 9 48.30 -3.82 -14.03
CA VAL A 9 47.48 -4.35 -12.92
C VAL A 9 45.99 -4.43 -13.28
N VAL A 10 45.45 -3.45 -14.02
CA VAL A 10 44.06 -3.50 -14.52
C VAL A 10 43.87 -4.60 -15.57
N SER A 11 44.83 -4.77 -16.48
CA SER A 11 44.84 -5.79 -17.52
C SER A 11 44.89 -7.21 -16.94
N THR A 12 45.76 -7.45 -15.97
CA THR A 12 45.87 -8.76 -15.28
C THR A 12 44.61 -9.09 -14.47
N ARG A 13 43.98 -8.08 -13.87
CA ARG A 13 42.73 -8.25 -13.09
C ARG A 13 41.53 -8.58 -13.98
N GLN A 14 41.45 -7.98 -15.16
CA GLN A 14 40.41 -8.29 -16.15
C GLN A 14 40.56 -9.71 -16.71
N GLN A 15 41.79 -10.16 -16.96
CA GLN A 15 42.07 -11.51 -17.46
C GLN A 15 41.78 -12.63 -16.45
N ALA A 16 41.77 -12.32 -15.14
CA ALA A 16 41.47 -13.27 -14.07
C ALA A 16 40.01 -13.25 -13.59
N THR A 17 39.18 -12.34 -14.10
CA THR A 17 37.78 -12.21 -13.66
C THR A 17 36.90 -13.28 -14.30
N THR A 18 36.28 -14.14 -13.50
CA THR A 18 35.36 -15.17 -14.00
C THR A 18 33.95 -14.62 -14.24
N VAL A 19 33.12 -15.33 -15.00
CA VAL A 19 31.69 -15.00 -15.16
C VAL A 19 30.98 -14.98 -13.80
N GLN A 20 31.43 -15.81 -12.85
CA GLN A 20 30.90 -15.83 -11.49
C GLN A 20 31.32 -14.57 -10.71
N ASP A 21 32.55 -14.08 -10.88
CA ASP A 21 33.00 -12.82 -10.27
C ASP A 21 32.22 -11.62 -10.82
N LEU A 22 31.88 -11.62 -12.11
CA LEU A 22 31.01 -10.60 -12.71
C LEU A 22 29.58 -10.68 -12.15
N ARG A 23 29.05 -11.89 -11.93
CA ARG A 23 27.74 -12.08 -11.28
C ARG A 23 27.76 -11.62 -9.83
N ASP A 24 28.79 -11.97 -9.07
CA ASP A 24 28.93 -11.61 -7.67
C ASP A 24 29.21 -10.11 -7.47
N ASN A 25 29.82 -9.42 -8.44
CA ASN A 25 29.96 -7.96 -8.43
C ASN A 25 28.63 -7.20 -8.59
N ARG A 26 27.54 -7.87 -9.00
CA ARG A 26 26.20 -7.25 -9.06
C ARG A 26 25.54 -7.06 -7.69
N LEU A 27 26.09 -7.69 -6.64
CA LEU A 27 25.56 -7.64 -5.28
C LEU A 27 26.57 -6.97 -4.36
N ALA A 28 26.10 -6.00 -3.56
CA ALA A 28 26.91 -5.43 -2.49
C ALA A 28 27.32 -6.51 -1.47
N ASP A 29 28.49 -6.38 -0.85
CA ASP A 29 29.00 -7.39 0.09
C ASP A 29 28.09 -7.59 1.32
N GLY A 30 27.39 -6.53 1.73
CA GLY A 30 26.32 -6.61 2.73
C GLY A 30 25.18 -7.54 2.30
N SER A 31 24.76 -7.48 1.04
CA SER A 31 23.72 -8.36 0.47
C SER A 31 24.21 -9.81 0.37
N LYS A 32 25.46 -10.04 -0.03
CA LYS A 32 26.08 -11.37 -0.04
C LYS A 32 26.08 -12.00 1.36
N LYS A 33 26.48 -11.21 2.38
CA LYS A 33 26.46 -11.64 3.78
C LYS A 33 25.03 -11.92 4.26
N GLY A 34 24.08 -11.07 3.89
CA GLY A 34 22.65 -11.24 4.18
C GLY A 34 22.10 -12.53 3.57
N TYR A 35 22.38 -12.82 2.31
CA TYR A 35 21.92 -14.03 1.62
C TYR A 35 22.52 -15.29 2.21
N ARG A 36 23.83 -15.31 2.50
CA ARG A 36 24.46 -16.44 3.21
C ARG A 36 23.83 -16.67 4.58
N SER A 37 23.50 -15.59 5.30
CA SER A 37 22.77 -15.70 6.56
C SER A 37 21.37 -16.26 6.37
N GLY A 38 20.66 -15.85 5.32
CA GLY A 38 19.34 -16.34 4.97
C GLY A 38 19.33 -17.84 4.66
N LEU A 39 20.25 -18.31 3.81
CA LEU A 39 20.37 -19.73 3.48
C LEU A 39 20.70 -20.58 4.71
N ARG A 40 21.59 -20.11 5.59
CA ARG A 40 21.88 -20.82 6.86
C ARG A 40 20.65 -20.95 7.75
N GLN A 41 19.75 -19.97 7.76
CA GLN A 41 18.50 -20.05 8.54
C GLN A 41 17.53 -21.07 7.96
N ILE A 42 17.47 -21.20 6.63
CA ILE A 42 16.66 -22.23 5.96
C ILE A 42 17.23 -23.62 6.29
N VAL A 43 18.55 -23.81 6.17
CA VAL A 43 19.21 -25.07 6.51
C VAL A 43 19.03 -25.44 8.00
N ALA A 44 19.15 -24.47 8.91
CA ALA A 44 18.93 -24.70 10.33
C ALA A 44 17.48 -25.15 10.61
N TRP A 45 16.50 -24.55 9.93
CA TRP A 45 15.11 -24.96 10.03
C TRP A 45 14.87 -26.35 9.43
N LEU A 46 15.44 -26.67 8.27
CA LEU A 46 15.33 -28.00 7.66
C LEU A 46 15.84 -29.10 8.61
N ARG A 47 16.98 -28.84 9.30
CA ARG A 47 17.49 -29.76 10.33
C ARG A 47 16.54 -29.90 11.51
N ALA A 48 16.00 -28.79 12.01
CA ALA A 48 15.06 -28.80 13.14
C ALA A 48 13.72 -29.48 12.79
N ALA A 49 13.28 -29.38 11.53
CA ALA A 49 12.08 -30.00 11.00
C ALA A 49 12.27 -31.48 10.61
N GLY A 50 13.48 -32.04 10.79
CA GLY A 50 13.79 -33.43 10.44
C GLY A 50 13.91 -33.69 8.93
N ARG A 51 14.00 -32.64 8.10
CA ARG A 51 14.12 -32.73 6.63
C ARG A 51 15.58 -32.78 6.19
N THR A 52 16.34 -33.72 6.74
CA THR A 52 17.76 -33.86 6.42
C THR A 52 18.00 -34.33 4.99
N GLY A 53 17.00 -34.93 4.34
CA GLY A 53 17.07 -35.33 2.92
C GLY A 53 17.11 -34.16 1.93
N SER A 54 16.77 -32.94 2.34
CA SER A 54 16.85 -31.73 1.50
C SER A 54 18.16 -30.95 1.73
N ILE A 55 19.17 -31.57 2.35
CA ILE A 55 20.45 -30.96 2.69
C ILE A 55 21.56 -31.82 2.08
N ASN A 56 22.39 -31.19 1.25
CA ASN A 56 23.56 -31.82 0.67
C ASN A 56 24.60 -32.19 1.75
N PRO A 57 25.52 -33.15 1.46
CA PRO A 57 26.60 -33.51 2.38
C PRO A 57 27.52 -32.35 2.78
N ASP A 58 27.65 -31.33 1.93
CA ASP A 58 28.42 -30.11 2.19
C ASP A 58 27.69 -29.10 3.10
N GLY A 59 26.45 -29.42 3.52
CA GLY A 59 25.60 -28.59 4.35
C GLY A 59 24.82 -27.50 3.61
N SER A 60 24.86 -27.49 2.27
CA SER A 60 24.03 -26.63 1.44
C SER A 60 22.63 -27.23 1.20
N ILE A 61 21.72 -26.45 0.60
CA ILE A 61 20.36 -26.90 0.34
C ILE A 61 20.38 -27.73 -0.95
N ASP A 62 19.85 -28.94 -0.91
CA ASP A 62 19.66 -29.76 -2.10
C ASP A 62 18.49 -29.20 -2.92
N LEU A 63 18.79 -28.61 -4.07
CA LEU A 63 17.79 -27.94 -4.92
C LEU A 63 16.92 -28.91 -5.74
N ASP A 64 17.32 -30.19 -5.84
CA ASP A 64 16.53 -31.22 -6.53
C ASP A 64 15.42 -31.75 -5.62
N VAL A 65 15.62 -31.68 -4.31
CA VAL A 65 14.67 -32.14 -3.28
C VAL A 65 13.91 -30.98 -2.64
N PHE A 66 14.54 -29.82 -2.45
CA PHE A 66 13.91 -28.67 -1.80
C PHE A 66 12.88 -27.99 -2.71
N THR A 67 11.62 -27.95 -2.25
CA THR A 67 10.49 -27.45 -3.04
C THR A 67 10.04 -26.04 -2.61
N TYR A 68 9.14 -25.46 -3.42
CA TYR A 68 8.47 -24.21 -3.04
C TYR A 68 7.60 -24.37 -1.78
N GLU A 69 7.00 -25.54 -1.57
CA GLU A 69 6.18 -25.84 -0.38
C GLU A 69 7.03 -25.86 0.89
N ASP A 70 8.23 -26.44 0.84
CA ASP A 70 9.19 -26.38 1.95
C ASP A 70 9.53 -24.93 2.31
N PHE A 71 9.70 -24.08 1.30
CA PHE A 71 9.97 -22.66 1.51
C PHE A 71 8.79 -21.91 2.13
N THR A 72 7.55 -22.17 1.69
CA THR A 72 6.38 -21.47 2.27
C THR A 72 6.11 -21.91 3.70
N GLU A 73 6.36 -23.17 4.05
CA GLU A 73 6.30 -23.65 5.42
C GLU A 73 7.39 -23.05 6.31
N PHE A 74 8.61 -22.92 5.79
CA PHE A 74 9.68 -22.18 6.48
C PHE A 74 9.27 -20.73 6.77
N VAL A 75 8.74 -20.03 5.77
CA VAL A 75 8.27 -18.64 5.91
C VAL A 75 7.15 -18.55 6.94
N LEU A 76 6.20 -19.48 6.91
CA LEU A 76 5.08 -19.53 7.86
C LEU A 76 5.57 -19.79 9.29
N HIS A 77 6.54 -20.69 9.47
CA HIS A 77 7.18 -20.97 10.75
C HIS A 77 7.89 -19.71 11.30
N LYS A 78 8.71 -19.04 10.48
CA LYS A 78 9.41 -17.81 10.88
C LYS A 78 8.45 -16.68 11.25
N TYR A 79 7.32 -16.57 10.56
CA TYR A 79 6.31 -15.56 10.86
C TYR A 79 5.56 -15.87 12.17
N LYS A 80 5.08 -17.11 12.35
CA LYS A 80 4.24 -17.50 13.49
C LYS A 80 5.03 -17.70 14.79
N ASN A 81 6.20 -18.32 14.71
CA ASN A 81 6.94 -18.77 15.89
C ASN A 81 8.07 -17.80 16.26
N ASP A 82 8.78 -17.28 15.26
CA ASP A 82 9.94 -16.40 15.49
C ASP A 82 9.56 -14.90 15.42
N GLY A 83 8.31 -14.58 15.06
CA GLY A 83 7.80 -13.20 14.96
C GLY A 83 8.53 -12.34 13.93
N VAL A 84 9.09 -12.95 12.89
CA VAL A 84 9.92 -12.28 11.89
C VAL A 84 9.08 -11.37 10.99
N SER A 85 9.59 -10.17 10.67
CA SER A 85 8.89 -9.20 9.83
C SER A 85 8.80 -9.64 8.36
N LEU A 86 7.77 -9.16 7.65
CA LEU A 86 7.58 -9.42 6.21
C LEU A 86 8.80 -8.98 5.36
N SER A 87 9.52 -7.93 5.76
CA SER A 87 10.73 -7.50 5.04
C SER A 87 11.87 -8.50 5.17
N THR A 88 12.01 -9.14 6.34
CA THR A 88 13.04 -10.17 6.56
C THR A 88 12.67 -11.48 5.85
N LEU A 89 11.37 -11.81 5.79
CA LEU A 89 10.88 -12.95 5.01
C LEU A 89 11.14 -12.76 3.50
N SER A 90 10.96 -11.53 2.99
CA SER A 90 11.36 -11.17 1.61
C SER A 90 12.87 -11.36 1.39
N GLY A 91 13.69 -11.05 2.40
CA GLY A 91 15.13 -11.30 2.38
C GLY A 91 15.48 -12.78 2.20
N TYR A 92 14.77 -13.71 2.86
CA TYR A 92 14.97 -15.14 2.68
C TYR A 92 14.59 -15.61 1.27
N ARG A 93 13.53 -15.05 0.68
CA ARG A 93 13.15 -15.32 -0.72
C ARG A 93 14.24 -14.88 -1.69
N SER A 94 14.78 -13.68 -1.52
CA SER A 94 15.85 -13.18 -2.38
C SER A 94 17.12 -14.02 -2.26
N ALA A 95 17.44 -14.48 -1.05
CA ALA A 95 18.56 -15.38 -0.80
C ALA A 95 18.42 -16.73 -1.52
N ILE A 96 17.25 -17.37 -1.45
CA ILE A 96 17.04 -18.66 -2.12
C ILE A 96 17.00 -18.52 -3.64
N LYS A 97 16.38 -17.46 -4.18
CA LYS A 97 16.41 -17.17 -5.63
C LYS A 97 17.82 -16.91 -6.15
N ASP A 98 18.63 -16.16 -5.40
CA ASP A 98 20.04 -15.95 -5.72
C ASP A 98 20.81 -17.28 -5.73
N TYR A 99 20.49 -18.17 -4.79
CA TYR A 99 21.10 -19.50 -4.73
C TYR A 99 20.76 -20.38 -5.94
N TYR A 100 19.48 -20.45 -6.36
CA TYR A 100 19.08 -21.12 -7.61
C TYR A 100 19.86 -20.58 -8.82
N ASN A 101 19.98 -19.25 -8.94
CA ASN A 101 20.73 -18.62 -10.03
C ASN A 101 22.23 -18.92 -9.99
N ARG A 102 22.85 -18.98 -8.80
CA ARG A 102 24.26 -19.36 -8.65
C ARG A 102 24.52 -20.82 -9.02
N GLN A 103 23.60 -21.72 -8.69
CA GLN A 103 23.68 -23.13 -9.07
C GLN A 103 23.27 -23.37 -10.53
N ASN A 104 22.84 -22.32 -11.25
CA ASN A 104 22.35 -22.41 -12.62
C ASN A 104 21.16 -23.36 -12.79
N VAL A 105 20.32 -23.45 -11.75
CA VAL A 105 19.09 -24.26 -11.72
C VAL A 105 17.89 -23.36 -12.00
N ALA A 106 16.95 -23.84 -12.82
CA ALA A 106 15.74 -23.09 -13.14
C ALA A 106 14.90 -22.85 -11.88
N ILE A 107 14.45 -21.61 -11.69
CA ILE A 107 13.63 -21.23 -10.53
C ILE A 107 12.22 -21.82 -10.68
N PRO A 108 11.69 -22.56 -9.69
CA PRO A 108 10.32 -23.08 -9.74
C PRO A 108 9.28 -21.94 -9.81
N SER A 109 8.19 -22.16 -10.56
CA SER A 109 7.17 -21.15 -10.88
C SER A 109 6.54 -20.48 -9.64
N GLY A 110 6.34 -21.21 -8.54
CA GLY A 110 5.81 -20.66 -7.28
C GLY A 110 6.65 -19.54 -6.66
N PHE A 111 7.98 -19.57 -6.86
CA PHE A 111 8.86 -18.47 -6.41
C PHE A 111 8.73 -17.21 -7.28
N VAL A 112 8.15 -17.34 -8.48
CA VAL A 112 7.95 -16.26 -9.45
C VAL A 112 6.54 -15.66 -9.33
N SER A 113 5.49 -16.46 -9.23
CA SER A 113 4.09 -15.98 -9.19
C SER A 113 3.62 -15.60 -7.77
N ASP A 114 3.50 -16.56 -6.86
CA ASP A 114 2.84 -16.38 -5.55
C ASP A 114 3.67 -15.54 -4.58
N ALA A 115 4.97 -15.78 -4.55
CA ALA A 115 5.88 -15.01 -3.71
C ALA A 115 5.98 -13.53 -4.15
N THR A 116 5.75 -13.22 -5.42
CA THR A 116 5.72 -11.81 -5.87
C THR A 116 4.46 -11.10 -5.38
N THR A 117 3.32 -11.79 -5.27
CA THR A 117 2.08 -11.26 -4.69
C THR A 117 2.20 -11.00 -3.18
N ILE A 118 2.93 -11.86 -2.45
CA ILE A 118 3.14 -11.71 -1.00
C ILE A 118 4.08 -10.54 -0.66
N TYR A 119 5.05 -10.21 -1.52
CA TYR A 119 6.09 -9.22 -1.25
C TYR A 119 6.01 -7.95 -2.13
N GLN A 120 4.85 -7.68 -2.73
CA GLN A 120 4.55 -6.46 -3.51
C GLN A 120 4.48 -5.16 -2.66
N GLY A 121 4.84 -5.24 -1.37
CA GLY A 121 4.74 -4.14 -0.41
C GLY A 121 5.48 -2.87 -0.85
N ASP A 122 6.71 -2.99 -1.36
CA ASP A 122 7.50 -1.80 -1.76
C ASP A 122 6.89 -1.10 -2.99
N GLN A 123 6.31 -1.85 -3.92
CA GLN A 123 5.64 -1.29 -5.10
C GLN A 123 4.32 -0.62 -4.72
N TYR A 124 3.55 -1.23 -3.82
CA TYR A 124 2.36 -0.61 -3.23
C TYR A 124 2.73 0.67 -2.45
N VAL A 125 3.75 0.62 -1.59
CA VAL A 125 4.24 1.78 -0.84
C VAL A 125 4.71 2.88 -1.79
N GLY A 126 5.43 2.54 -2.86
CA GLY A 126 5.85 3.50 -3.88
C GLY A 126 4.67 4.25 -4.51
N ARG A 127 3.59 3.54 -4.85
CA ARG A 127 2.35 4.15 -5.36
C ARG A 127 1.67 5.05 -4.32
N VAL A 128 1.62 4.63 -3.07
CA VAL A 128 1.05 5.43 -1.96
C VAL A 128 1.86 6.71 -1.75
N VAL A 129 3.20 6.61 -1.75
CA VAL A 129 4.10 7.77 -1.59
C VAL A 129 4.04 8.71 -2.79
N ALA A 130 3.78 8.18 -3.99
CA ALA A 130 3.49 8.98 -5.18
C ALA A 130 2.11 9.68 -5.13
N GLY A 131 1.35 9.52 -4.05
CA GLY A 131 0.08 10.21 -3.83
C GLY A 131 -1.11 9.60 -4.58
N LEU A 132 -0.98 8.38 -5.12
CA LEU A 132 -2.07 7.76 -5.86
C LEU A 132 -3.26 7.41 -4.94
N PRO A 133 -4.50 7.65 -5.39
CA PRO A 133 -5.71 7.45 -4.58
C PRO A 133 -5.99 5.96 -4.41
N ARG A 134 -5.75 5.42 -3.21
CA ARG A 134 -5.90 3.98 -2.87
C ARG A 134 -7.27 3.37 -3.18
N GLY A 135 -8.32 4.20 -3.20
CA GLY A 135 -9.71 3.76 -3.41
C GLY A 135 -10.25 4.00 -4.82
N SER A 136 -9.40 4.37 -5.79
CA SER A 136 -9.82 4.62 -7.18
C SER A 136 -9.11 3.64 -8.12
N GLY A 137 -9.75 3.32 -9.25
CA GLY A 137 -9.13 2.57 -10.34
C GLY A 137 -7.82 3.20 -10.85
N ASP A 138 -7.66 4.52 -10.67
CA ASP A 138 -6.46 5.27 -11.04
C ASP A 138 -5.23 4.89 -10.20
N PHE A 139 -5.41 4.15 -9.10
CA PHE A 139 -4.28 3.56 -8.37
C PHE A 139 -3.46 2.58 -9.23
N ALA A 140 -4.08 2.00 -10.25
CA ALA A 140 -3.46 1.09 -11.20
C ALA A 140 -2.71 1.80 -12.36
N VAL A 141 -2.56 3.13 -12.33
CA VAL A 141 -1.90 3.87 -13.42
C VAL A 141 -0.40 3.55 -13.51
N LEU A 142 0.16 3.48 -14.72
CA LEU A 142 1.61 3.38 -14.90
C LEU A 142 2.29 4.74 -14.64
N PRO A 143 3.57 4.75 -14.25
CA PRO A 143 4.32 6.00 -14.20
C PRO A 143 4.43 6.62 -15.62
N PRO A 144 4.56 7.96 -15.72
CA PRO A 144 4.87 8.63 -16.97
C PRO A 144 6.10 8.02 -17.63
N HIS A 145 6.02 7.75 -18.93
CA HIS A 145 7.12 7.21 -19.72
C HIS A 145 7.04 7.66 -21.17
N PHE A 146 8.14 7.51 -21.91
CA PHE A 146 8.18 7.88 -23.32
C PHE A 146 7.64 6.73 -24.20
N ILE A 147 6.91 7.09 -25.25
CA ILE A 147 6.50 6.13 -26.30
C ILE A 147 7.73 5.54 -27.00
N ALA A 148 7.61 4.29 -27.45
CA ALA A 148 8.66 3.60 -28.21
C ALA A 148 9.06 4.42 -29.46
N GLY A 149 10.36 4.42 -29.80
CA GLY A 149 10.90 5.21 -30.93
C GLY A 149 11.15 6.69 -30.61
N SER A 150 11.12 7.08 -29.32
CA SER A 150 11.43 8.45 -28.89
C SER A 150 12.89 8.68 -28.49
N ASP A 151 13.75 7.66 -28.61
CA ASP A 151 15.09 7.66 -28.01
C ASP A 151 15.98 8.82 -28.46
N ASP A 152 15.95 9.22 -29.73
CA ASP A 152 16.78 10.31 -30.23
C ASP A 152 16.41 11.66 -29.60
N ALA A 153 15.11 11.97 -29.58
CA ALA A 153 14.60 13.20 -28.99
C ALA A 153 14.84 13.25 -27.47
N VAL A 154 14.67 12.10 -26.81
CA VAL A 154 14.91 11.95 -25.36
C VAL A 154 16.41 12.05 -25.05
N SER A 155 17.28 11.49 -25.89
CA SER A 155 18.73 11.56 -25.71
C SER A 155 19.26 12.98 -25.86
N ALA A 156 18.84 13.69 -26.91
CA ALA A 156 19.22 15.09 -27.12
C ALA A 156 18.77 15.96 -25.93
N SER A 157 17.54 15.77 -25.46
CA SER A 157 16.99 16.56 -24.34
C SER A 157 17.61 16.19 -23.00
N GLY A 158 17.87 14.91 -22.77
CA GLY A 158 18.53 14.41 -21.56
C GLY A 158 19.94 14.96 -21.39
N GLN A 159 20.69 15.11 -22.50
CA GLN A 159 22.01 15.75 -22.49
C GLN A 159 21.95 17.22 -22.07
N LEU A 160 20.90 17.94 -22.46
CA LEU A 160 20.71 19.35 -22.11
C LEU A 160 20.27 19.52 -20.65
N VAL A 161 19.34 18.68 -20.19
CA VAL A 161 18.79 18.78 -18.82
C VAL A 161 19.76 18.22 -17.78
N PHE A 162 20.53 17.18 -18.09
CA PHE A 162 21.42 16.50 -17.15
C PHE A 162 22.87 16.35 -17.69
N PRO A 163 23.56 17.44 -18.09
CA PRO A 163 24.77 17.37 -18.91
C PRO A 163 25.94 16.59 -18.30
N ARG A 164 26.07 16.59 -16.96
CA ARG A 164 27.11 15.81 -16.25
C ARG A 164 26.69 14.36 -16.05
N LEU A 165 25.46 14.14 -15.61
CA LEU A 165 24.95 12.81 -15.26
C LEU A 165 24.67 11.96 -16.52
N TRP A 166 24.28 12.58 -17.63
CA TRP A 166 23.97 11.89 -18.89
C TRP A 166 25.17 11.20 -19.56
N ARG A 167 26.39 11.60 -19.17
CA ARG A 167 27.64 10.96 -19.59
C ARG A 167 27.75 9.52 -19.09
N HIS A 168 27.09 9.20 -17.98
CA HIS A 168 27.07 7.85 -17.41
C HIS A 168 25.91 7.06 -17.99
N GLU A 169 26.20 6.10 -18.86
CA GLU A 169 25.18 5.33 -19.58
C GLU A 169 24.25 4.57 -18.63
N GLU A 170 24.81 4.04 -17.54
CA GLU A 170 24.10 3.34 -16.46
C GLU A 170 23.01 4.18 -15.79
N LEU A 171 23.15 5.51 -15.79
CA LEU A 171 22.19 6.42 -15.17
C LEU A 171 21.08 6.84 -16.13
N ARG A 172 21.26 6.65 -17.45
CA ARG A 172 20.33 7.18 -18.46
C ARG A 172 18.90 6.67 -18.26
N GLY A 173 18.71 5.41 -17.84
CA GLY A 173 17.38 4.86 -17.57
C GLY A 173 16.62 5.63 -16.47
N VAL A 174 17.30 5.93 -15.36
CA VAL A 174 16.73 6.70 -14.25
C VAL A 174 16.50 8.15 -14.66
N LEU A 175 17.48 8.76 -15.37
CA LEU A 175 17.36 10.13 -15.84
C LEU A 175 16.22 10.32 -16.85
N LYS A 176 15.99 9.33 -17.74
CA LYS A 176 14.81 9.29 -18.63
C LYS A 176 13.51 9.33 -17.83
N SER A 177 13.44 8.53 -16.75
CA SER A 177 12.27 8.46 -15.85
C SER A 177 12.04 9.77 -15.09
N CYS A 178 13.12 10.45 -14.66
CA CYS A 178 13.03 11.78 -14.06
C CYS A 178 12.55 12.82 -15.06
N LEU A 179 13.11 12.83 -16.28
CA LEU A 179 12.76 13.79 -17.32
C LEU A 179 11.27 13.72 -17.67
N VAL A 180 10.76 12.52 -17.91
CA VAL A 180 9.35 12.33 -18.27
C VAL A 180 8.40 12.69 -17.13
N SER A 181 8.79 12.40 -15.88
CA SER A 181 8.00 12.78 -14.71
C SER A 181 7.91 14.31 -14.58
N LEU A 182 9.03 15.02 -14.76
CA LEU A 182 9.05 16.48 -14.73
C LEU A 182 8.21 17.10 -15.86
N LEU A 183 8.27 16.52 -17.08
CA LEU A 183 7.45 16.97 -18.20
C LEU A 183 5.96 16.75 -17.95
N TYR A 184 5.59 15.55 -17.49
CA TYR A 184 4.20 15.21 -17.21
C TYR A 184 3.59 16.12 -16.14
N HIS A 185 4.37 16.46 -15.10
CA HIS A 185 3.92 17.31 -14.00
C HIS A 185 4.24 18.81 -14.20
N LYS A 186 4.69 19.24 -15.39
CA LYS A 186 5.16 20.62 -15.63
C LYS A 186 4.15 21.67 -15.17
N THR A 187 2.89 21.58 -15.64
CA THR A 187 1.83 22.55 -15.32
C THR A 187 1.54 22.60 -13.83
N PHE A 188 1.51 21.45 -13.15
CA PHE A 188 1.34 21.39 -11.71
C PHE A 188 2.49 22.08 -10.97
N LEU A 189 3.74 21.81 -11.39
CA LEU A 189 4.93 22.39 -10.76
C LEU A 189 5.01 23.91 -10.97
N GLU A 190 4.60 24.42 -12.12
CA GLU A 190 4.52 25.86 -12.38
C GLU A 190 3.49 26.57 -11.48
N ASN A 191 2.36 25.91 -11.20
CA ASN A 191 1.30 26.45 -10.36
C ASN A 191 1.58 26.30 -8.85
N ALA A 192 2.27 25.23 -8.46
CA ALA A 192 2.49 24.88 -7.06
C ALA A 192 3.78 25.49 -6.48
N LEU A 193 4.80 25.73 -7.30
CA LEU A 193 6.08 26.26 -6.84
C LEU A 193 6.11 27.79 -6.83
N PRO A 194 6.85 28.42 -5.90
CA PRO A 194 7.07 29.86 -5.93
C PRO A 194 7.72 30.30 -7.25
N SER A 195 7.37 31.49 -7.74
CA SER A 195 7.89 32.03 -9.01
C SER A 195 9.42 32.15 -9.09
N LYS A 196 10.11 32.19 -7.94
CA LYS A 196 11.58 32.23 -7.83
C LYS A 196 12.23 30.85 -7.64
N HIS A 197 11.47 29.76 -7.76
CA HIS A 197 12.00 28.42 -7.50
C HIS A 197 13.03 28.01 -8.57
N PRO A 198 14.24 27.53 -8.20
CA PRO A 198 15.32 27.25 -9.16
C PRO A 198 14.97 26.26 -10.27
N LEU A 199 14.07 25.32 -10.00
CA LEU A 199 13.58 24.36 -11.01
C LEU A 199 12.93 25.06 -12.22
N LEU A 200 12.18 26.15 -11.97
CA LEU A 200 11.51 26.91 -13.03
C LEU A 200 12.50 27.68 -13.91
N SER A 201 13.71 27.94 -13.42
CA SER A 201 14.81 28.54 -14.18
C SER A 201 15.65 27.50 -14.95
N SER A 202 15.34 26.21 -14.84
CA SER A 202 16.07 25.16 -15.57
C SER A 202 15.71 25.14 -17.05
N VAL A 203 16.58 24.56 -17.87
CA VAL A 203 16.38 24.42 -19.33
C VAL A 203 15.04 23.76 -19.67
N LEU A 204 14.58 22.83 -18.82
CA LEU A 204 13.32 22.11 -19.02
C LEU A 204 12.07 23.00 -18.93
N PHE A 205 12.10 24.02 -18.07
CA PHE A 205 10.98 24.93 -17.86
C PHE A 205 11.14 26.25 -18.63
N GLY A 206 12.38 26.60 -19.00
CA GLY A 206 12.71 27.82 -19.72
C GLY A 206 12.67 27.71 -21.26
N ASP A 207 12.76 26.51 -21.85
CA ASP A 207 12.72 26.32 -23.31
C ASP A 207 11.37 25.74 -23.79
N PRO A 208 10.49 26.57 -24.42
CA PRO A 208 9.21 26.12 -24.96
C PRO A 208 9.33 25.07 -26.07
N LEU A 209 10.43 25.08 -26.84
CA LEU A 209 10.62 24.17 -27.96
C LEU A 209 10.89 22.74 -27.47
N MET A 210 11.58 22.59 -26.35
CA MET A 210 11.86 21.27 -25.77
C MET A 210 10.58 20.60 -25.26
N VAL A 211 9.71 21.36 -24.58
CA VAL A 211 8.40 20.86 -24.14
C VAL A 211 7.54 20.48 -25.34
N THR A 212 7.47 21.34 -26.36
CA THR A 212 6.71 21.06 -27.60
C THR A 212 7.15 19.77 -28.29
N ARG A 213 8.46 19.47 -28.27
CA ARG A 213 9.01 18.25 -28.87
C ARG A 213 8.74 16.99 -28.05
N LEU A 214 8.76 17.09 -26.73
CA LEU A 214 8.73 15.92 -25.83
C LEU A 214 7.34 15.61 -25.26
N ALA A 215 6.51 16.62 -25.00
CA ALA A 215 5.18 16.42 -24.41
C ALA A 215 4.31 15.44 -25.22
N PRO A 216 4.28 15.47 -26.57
CA PRO A 216 3.51 14.49 -27.36
C PRO A 216 4.03 13.05 -27.25
N LYS A 217 5.25 12.87 -26.73
CA LYS A 217 5.91 11.57 -26.59
C LYS A 217 5.70 10.98 -25.19
N VAL A 218 5.08 11.71 -24.26
CA VAL A 218 4.80 11.25 -22.90
C VAL A 218 3.47 10.50 -22.87
N THR A 219 3.45 9.32 -22.25
CA THR A 219 2.26 8.49 -22.09
C THR A 219 2.20 7.85 -20.71
N LEU A 220 0.99 7.44 -20.32
CA LEU A 220 0.71 6.57 -19.17
C LEU A 220 0.25 5.18 -19.62
N ALA A 221 0.03 4.96 -20.91
CA ALA A 221 -0.41 3.70 -21.47
C ALA A 221 0.76 2.92 -22.05
N SER A 222 0.80 1.62 -21.80
CA SER A 222 1.80 0.71 -22.36
C SER A 222 1.20 -0.66 -22.61
N THR A 223 1.58 -1.29 -23.72
CA THR A 223 1.34 -2.72 -23.98
C THR A 223 2.47 -3.60 -23.42
N MET A 224 3.64 -3.00 -23.15
CA MET A 224 4.84 -3.70 -22.71
C MET A 224 5.04 -3.65 -21.19
N MET A 225 4.45 -2.66 -20.51
CA MET A 225 4.49 -2.51 -19.07
C MET A 225 3.13 -2.80 -18.45
N GLN A 226 3.14 -3.53 -17.33
CA GLN A 226 1.95 -3.84 -16.55
C GLN A 226 2.08 -3.22 -15.15
N PRO A 227 1.03 -2.55 -14.65
CA PRO A 227 1.08 -1.93 -13.34
C PRO A 227 1.08 -3.01 -12.24
N THR A 228 2.12 -3.02 -11.41
CA THR A 228 2.27 -3.99 -10.30
C THR A 228 2.12 -3.30 -8.95
N GLY A 229 1.90 -4.07 -7.87
CA GLY A 229 1.67 -3.52 -6.52
C GLY A 229 0.25 -3.02 -6.30
N ILE A 230 -0.72 -3.53 -7.08
CA ILE A 230 -2.13 -3.16 -7.00
C ILE A 230 -2.83 -4.07 -5.99
N PRO A 231 -3.45 -3.53 -4.92
CA PRO A 231 -4.26 -4.32 -4.02
C PRO A 231 -5.54 -4.85 -4.70
N PRO A 232 -6.06 -6.04 -4.32
CA PRO A 232 -7.29 -6.59 -4.88
C PRO A 232 -8.52 -5.67 -4.77
N HIS A 233 -8.57 -4.81 -3.75
CA HIS A 233 -9.69 -3.89 -3.54
C HIS A 233 -9.77 -2.76 -4.58
N VAL A 234 -8.65 -2.38 -5.21
CA VAL A 234 -8.65 -1.35 -6.28
C VAL A 234 -9.48 -1.82 -7.47
N SER A 235 -9.34 -3.09 -7.85
CA SER A 235 -10.14 -3.70 -8.91
C SER A 235 -11.64 -3.73 -8.56
N LEU A 236 -11.97 -4.01 -7.29
CA LEU A 236 -13.35 -3.95 -6.81
C LEU A 236 -13.92 -2.53 -6.85
N HIS A 237 -13.13 -1.50 -6.50
CA HIS A 237 -13.54 -0.10 -6.59
C HIS A 237 -13.82 0.33 -8.04
N SER A 238 -12.94 -0.03 -8.98
CA SER A 238 -13.15 0.26 -10.41
C SER A 238 -14.43 -0.39 -10.96
N GLN A 239 -14.71 -1.63 -10.52
CA GLN A 239 -15.97 -2.31 -10.86
C GLN A 239 -17.19 -1.61 -10.24
N LEU A 240 -17.11 -1.16 -8.98
CA LEU A 240 -18.18 -0.40 -8.33
C LEU A 240 -18.47 0.93 -9.03
N GLU A 241 -17.44 1.67 -9.43
CA GLU A 241 -17.59 2.93 -10.19
C GLU A 241 -18.28 2.69 -11.54
N THR A 242 -17.88 1.62 -12.25
CA THR A 242 -18.49 1.22 -13.52
C THR A 242 -19.96 0.84 -13.34
N ASN A 243 -20.27 0.06 -12.29
CA ASN A 243 -21.64 -0.33 -11.98
C ASN A 243 -22.51 0.86 -11.57
N LEU A 244 -21.98 1.81 -10.79
CA LEU A 244 -22.71 3.02 -10.41
C LEU A 244 -22.98 3.91 -11.62
N ALA A 245 -22.04 4.01 -12.57
CA ALA A 245 -22.28 4.73 -13.83
C ALA A 245 -23.40 4.08 -14.64
N ALA A 246 -23.38 2.75 -14.80
CA ALA A 246 -24.45 2.02 -15.51
C ALA A 246 -25.81 2.18 -14.82
N ILE A 247 -25.87 2.17 -13.49
CA ILE A 247 -27.12 2.41 -12.73
C ILE A 247 -27.63 3.84 -12.93
N ARG A 248 -26.74 4.82 -13.08
CA ARG A 248 -27.11 6.22 -13.32
C ARG A 248 -27.61 6.49 -14.73
N ASP A 249 -27.12 5.75 -15.73
CA ASP A 249 -27.56 5.87 -17.12
C ASP A 249 -28.87 5.09 -17.40
N LEU A 250 -29.19 4.12 -16.55
CA LEU A 250 -30.38 3.26 -16.63
C LEU A 250 -31.71 4.02 -16.85
N PRO A 251 -32.00 5.16 -16.19
CA PRO A 251 -33.21 5.95 -16.46
C PRO A 251 -33.26 6.56 -17.88
N GLY A 252 -32.10 6.93 -18.44
CA GLY A 252 -31.98 7.46 -19.79
C GLY A 252 -32.24 6.39 -20.85
N GLU A 253 -31.72 5.18 -20.62
CA GLU A 253 -31.99 4.01 -21.46
C GLU A 253 -33.46 3.59 -21.39
N ILE A 254 -34.07 3.57 -20.20
CA ILE A 254 -35.50 3.27 -20.03
C ILE A 254 -36.35 4.29 -20.81
N ARG A 255 -36.02 5.58 -20.72
CA ARG A 255 -36.71 6.63 -21.46
C ARG A 255 -36.62 6.42 -22.97
N THR A 256 -35.42 6.19 -23.50
CA THR A 256 -35.21 5.99 -24.95
C THR A 256 -35.94 4.73 -25.45
N VAL A 257 -35.99 3.67 -24.66
CA VAL A 257 -36.77 2.47 -24.97
C VAL A 257 -38.28 2.76 -24.98
N ILE A 258 -38.79 3.49 -23.99
CA ILE A 258 -40.20 3.86 -23.93
C ILE A 258 -40.57 4.76 -25.11
N GLU A 259 -39.75 5.77 -25.42
CA GLU A 259 -39.92 6.66 -26.57
C GLU A 259 -39.92 5.87 -27.89
N GLY A 260 -38.96 4.97 -28.09
CA GLY A 260 -38.90 4.12 -29.29
C GLY A 260 -40.09 3.17 -29.44
N ILE A 261 -40.63 2.63 -28.34
CA ILE A 261 -41.81 1.76 -28.38
C ILE A 261 -43.10 2.56 -28.61
N LEU A 262 -43.20 3.77 -28.05
CA LEU A 262 -44.33 4.68 -28.30
C LEU A 262 -44.38 5.10 -29.78
N ASP A 263 -43.22 5.37 -30.37
CA ASP A 263 -43.07 5.70 -31.79
C ASP A 263 -43.37 4.50 -32.69
N GLU A 264 -42.84 3.31 -32.37
CA GLU A 264 -43.05 2.08 -33.16
C GLU A 264 -44.51 1.57 -33.11
N LYS A 265 -45.25 1.86 -32.03
CA LYS A 265 -46.65 1.42 -31.86
C LYS A 265 -47.69 2.51 -32.16
N GLY A 266 -47.28 3.70 -32.57
CA GLY A 266 -48.19 4.75 -33.02
C GLY A 266 -49.26 5.13 -31.98
N ILE A 267 -48.89 5.25 -30.71
CA ILE A 267 -49.83 5.59 -29.62
C ILE A 267 -50.06 7.11 -29.61
N THR A 268 -50.68 7.62 -30.67
CA THR A 268 -51.17 9.02 -30.76
C THR A 268 -52.69 9.11 -30.53
N SER A 269 -53.37 7.99 -30.22
CA SER A 269 -54.84 7.93 -30.06
C SER A 269 -55.33 7.44 -28.69
N GLY A 270 -54.62 7.81 -27.62
CA GLY A 270 -55.28 8.09 -26.33
C GLY A 270 -55.83 6.93 -25.49
N ASN A 271 -55.53 5.66 -25.75
CA ASN A 271 -55.93 4.57 -24.85
C ASN A 271 -54.77 3.58 -24.62
N ILE A 272 -54.04 3.72 -23.51
CA ILE A 272 -53.07 2.73 -23.03
C ILE A 272 -53.84 1.66 -22.26
N THR A 273 -53.96 0.45 -22.82
CA THR A 273 -54.58 -0.69 -22.11
C THR A 273 -53.69 -1.21 -20.99
N HIS A 274 -54.27 -1.50 -19.82
CA HIS A 274 -53.57 -2.03 -18.63
C HIS A 274 -52.68 -3.25 -18.94
N SER A 275 -53.16 -4.16 -19.79
CA SER A 275 -52.41 -5.35 -20.24
C SER A 275 -51.13 -5.01 -21.01
N LEU A 276 -51.10 -3.88 -21.72
CA LEU A 276 -49.92 -3.41 -22.42
C LEU A 276 -48.90 -2.85 -21.41
N LEU A 277 -49.36 -2.03 -20.46
CA LEU A 277 -48.49 -1.48 -19.41
C LEU A 277 -47.88 -2.59 -18.55
N GLU A 278 -48.69 -3.56 -18.13
CA GLU A 278 -48.28 -4.69 -17.30
C GLU A 278 -47.28 -5.60 -18.03
N ARG A 279 -47.50 -5.85 -19.33
CA ARG A 279 -46.56 -6.63 -20.15
C ARG A 279 -45.24 -5.87 -20.38
N LEU A 280 -45.28 -4.55 -20.51
CA LEU A 280 -44.09 -3.71 -20.67
C LEU A 280 -43.26 -3.65 -19.37
N LEU A 281 -43.92 -3.48 -18.22
CA LEU A 281 -43.26 -3.49 -16.91
C LEU A 281 -42.62 -4.85 -16.61
N ASN A 282 -43.35 -5.94 -16.85
CA ASN A 282 -42.84 -7.28 -16.57
C ASN A 282 -41.66 -7.68 -17.48
N ASN A 283 -41.67 -7.27 -18.76
CA ASN A 283 -40.54 -7.52 -19.65
C ASN A 283 -39.29 -6.69 -19.29
N ALA A 284 -39.46 -5.44 -18.84
CA ALA A 284 -38.36 -4.61 -18.36
C ALA A 284 -37.77 -5.17 -17.06
N VAL A 285 -38.62 -5.54 -16.09
CA VAL A 285 -38.21 -6.09 -14.79
C VAL A 285 -37.54 -7.46 -14.95
N ALA A 286 -38.08 -8.35 -15.80
CA ALA A 286 -37.51 -9.68 -16.02
C ALA A 286 -36.07 -9.63 -16.57
N ARG A 287 -35.75 -8.64 -17.41
CA ARG A 287 -34.39 -8.47 -17.95
C ARG A 287 -33.42 -7.89 -16.93
N VAL A 288 -33.90 -7.10 -15.97
CA VAL A 288 -33.13 -6.58 -14.83
C VAL A 288 -32.88 -7.66 -13.76
N THR A 289 -33.82 -8.57 -13.54
CA THR A 289 -33.66 -9.65 -12.56
C THR A 289 -32.75 -10.78 -13.05
N CYS A 290 -32.61 -10.99 -14.36
CA CYS A 290 -31.69 -12.01 -14.89
C CYS A 290 -30.21 -11.65 -14.74
N THR A 291 -29.85 -10.38 -14.56
CA THR A 291 -28.48 -9.94 -14.22
C THR A 291 -28.23 -9.89 -12.71
N SER A 292 -29.28 -10.04 -11.90
CA SER A 292 -29.21 -9.88 -10.45
C SER A 292 -29.84 -11.09 -9.75
N SER A 293 -29.07 -12.17 -9.61
CA SER A 293 -29.42 -13.26 -8.69
C SER A 293 -28.33 -13.47 -7.64
N ARG A 294 -28.23 -12.48 -6.73
CA ARG A 294 -28.38 -12.68 -5.27
C ARG A 294 -28.45 -11.32 -4.57
N ALA A 295 -29.67 -10.90 -4.26
CA ALA A 295 -29.97 -9.85 -3.28
C ALA A 295 -29.64 -10.36 -1.85
N VAL A 296 -29.33 -9.52 -0.85
CA VAL A 296 -30.31 -8.66 -0.15
C VAL A 296 -29.74 -7.28 0.20
N VAL A 297 -30.65 -6.32 0.13
CA VAL A 297 -30.56 -4.85 0.18
C VAL A 297 -30.89 -4.32 1.59
N THR A 298 -30.35 -3.15 1.97
CA THR A 298 -31.10 -2.01 2.56
C THR A 298 -30.19 -0.76 2.60
N THR A 299 -30.29 0.10 1.59
CA THR A 299 -30.98 1.42 1.52
C THR A 299 -30.41 2.52 2.41
N ALA A 300 -29.91 3.56 1.74
CA ALA A 300 -29.46 4.83 2.29
C ALA A 300 -30.64 5.73 2.69
N VAL A 301 -30.46 6.48 3.77
CA VAL A 301 -31.05 7.81 3.98
C VAL A 301 -29.92 8.71 4.49
N ASP A 302 -29.78 9.87 3.86
CA ASP A 302 -28.77 10.89 4.11
C ASP A 302 -29.17 11.72 5.34
N ASP A 303 -28.41 11.58 6.43
CA ASP A 303 -28.28 12.59 7.47
C ASP A 303 -26.91 12.42 8.15
N ASN A 304 -26.24 13.54 8.40
CA ASN A 304 -24.77 13.66 8.40
C ASN A 304 -24.06 13.15 9.69
N ALA A 305 -24.20 11.86 9.99
CA ALA A 305 -23.34 11.07 10.90
C ALA A 305 -23.50 9.58 10.54
N PRO A 306 -22.44 8.73 10.60
CA PRO A 306 -22.62 7.29 10.39
C PRO A 306 -23.63 6.78 11.42
N VAL A 307 -24.81 6.37 10.95
CA VAL A 307 -25.84 5.70 11.76
C VAL A 307 -25.23 4.37 12.19
N HIS A 308 -24.73 4.31 13.41
CA HIS A 308 -24.24 3.08 13.98
C HIS A 308 -25.45 2.22 14.37
N PRO A 309 -25.55 0.96 13.90
CA PRO A 309 -26.63 0.08 14.31
C PRO A 309 -26.62 -0.06 15.84
N VAL A 310 -27.77 0.16 16.47
CA VAL A 310 -27.93 0.00 17.91
C VAL A 310 -28.26 -1.47 18.18
N HIS A 311 -27.54 -2.08 19.12
CA HIS A 311 -27.66 -3.49 19.47
C HIS A 311 -28.43 -3.63 20.78
N PHE A 312 -29.29 -4.66 20.90
CA PHE A 312 -30.02 -4.93 22.14
C PHE A 312 -29.54 -6.24 22.75
N TRP A 313 -28.87 -6.14 23.90
CA TRP A 313 -28.40 -7.28 24.69
C TRP A 313 -28.41 -6.90 26.18
N GLY A 314 -28.41 -7.88 27.08
CA GLY A 314 -28.47 -7.60 28.53
C GLY A 314 -29.68 -6.78 29.01
N GLY A 315 -30.76 -6.70 28.22
CA GLY A 315 -31.96 -5.91 28.52
C GLY A 315 -31.82 -4.40 28.28
N ARG A 316 -30.79 -3.94 27.55
CA ARG A 316 -30.55 -2.53 27.24
C ARG A 316 -30.08 -2.34 25.79
N TRP A 317 -30.13 -1.09 25.32
CA TRP A 317 -29.61 -0.68 24.02
C TRP A 317 -28.13 -0.28 24.15
N HIS A 318 -27.31 -0.73 23.20
CA HIS A 318 -25.86 -0.58 23.17
C HIS A 318 -25.37 -0.11 21.79
N PHE A 319 -24.28 0.68 21.75
CA PHE A 319 -23.65 1.11 20.49
C PHE A 319 -22.83 0.02 19.80
N LEU A 320 -22.60 -1.11 20.47
CA LEU A 320 -21.73 -2.19 20.02
C LEU A 320 -22.43 -3.54 20.23
N PRO A 321 -22.16 -4.55 19.37
CA PRO A 321 -22.69 -5.89 19.55
C PRO A 321 -22.07 -6.57 20.78
N GLU A 322 -22.76 -7.57 21.35
CA GLU A 322 -22.36 -8.23 22.60
C GLU A 322 -20.99 -8.92 22.50
N ASP A 323 -20.65 -9.43 21.32
CA ASP A 323 -19.40 -10.11 21.01
C ASP A 323 -18.26 -9.16 20.59
N PHE A 324 -18.47 -7.83 20.66
CA PHE A 324 -17.44 -6.87 20.28
C PHE A 324 -16.19 -6.98 21.14
N GLU A 325 -15.03 -7.12 20.49
CA GLU A 325 -13.73 -7.11 21.14
C GLU A 325 -12.89 -5.90 20.72
N LEU A 326 -12.33 -5.19 21.72
CA LEU A 326 -11.40 -4.10 21.45
C LEU A 326 -10.14 -4.64 20.76
N PRO A 327 -9.74 -4.04 19.63
CA PRO A 327 -8.65 -4.59 18.83
C PRO A 327 -7.31 -4.40 19.53
N SER A 328 -6.43 -5.40 19.47
CA SER A 328 -5.07 -5.31 20.01
C SER A 328 -4.17 -4.50 19.06
N VAL A 329 -4.15 -3.18 19.22
CA VAL A 329 -3.43 -2.24 18.33
C VAL A 329 -2.37 -1.42 19.07
N ASP A 330 -1.49 -0.78 18.30
CA ASP A 330 -0.51 0.18 18.80
C ASP A 330 -1.16 1.50 19.26
N VAL A 331 -0.40 2.32 19.98
CA VAL A 331 -0.88 3.61 20.55
C VAL A 331 -1.38 4.56 19.46
N ALA A 332 -0.74 4.63 18.29
CA ALA A 332 -1.11 5.56 17.22
C ALA A 332 -2.47 5.17 16.61
N THR A 333 -2.64 3.88 16.33
CA THR A 333 -3.90 3.32 15.83
C THR A 333 -5.02 3.44 16.86
N ALA A 334 -4.73 3.16 18.13
CA ALA A 334 -5.71 3.32 19.22
C ALA A 334 -6.12 4.78 19.43
N TRP A 335 -5.18 5.72 19.36
CA TRP A 335 -5.46 7.16 19.39
C TRP A 335 -6.38 7.57 18.24
N HIS A 336 -6.13 7.05 17.03
CA HIS A 336 -6.99 7.28 15.88
C HIS A 336 -8.40 6.71 16.07
N TYR A 337 -8.54 5.46 16.51
CA TYR A 337 -9.85 4.84 16.77
C TYR A 337 -10.63 5.57 17.88
N TRP A 338 -9.93 6.15 18.85
CA TRP A 338 -10.58 6.91 19.91
C TRP A 338 -11.36 8.11 19.39
N TRP A 339 -10.74 8.91 18.51
CA TRP A 339 -11.31 10.15 18.00
C TRP A 339 -12.12 9.98 16.72
N CYS A 340 -11.66 9.14 15.79
CA CYS A 340 -12.24 8.97 14.45
C CYS A 340 -13.00 7.65 14.26
N GLY A 341 -12.77 6.64 15.10
CA GLY A 341 -13.28 5.29 14.85
C GLY A 341 -12.67 4.64 13.59
N SER A 342 -13.32 3.60 13.09
CA SER A 342 -13.01 2.93 11.82
C SER A 342 -14.27 2.31 11.22
N PRO A 343 -14.90 2.97 10.24
CA PRO A 343 -16.07 2.43 9.54
C PRO A 343 -15.81 1.07 8.90
N ALA A 344 -14.62 0.88 8.32
CA ALA A 344 -14.20 -0.39 7.69
C ALA A 344 -14.13 -1.59 8.66
N ARG A 345 -14.09 -1.33 9.98
CA ARG A 345 -14.07 -2.36 11.03
C ARG A 345 -15.29 -2.31 11.93
N ASN A 346 -16.31 -1.52 11.57
CA ASN A 346 -17.48 -1.25 12.42
C ASN A 346 -17.09 -0.76 13.83
N ILE A 347 -16.01 0.03 13.93
CA ILE A 347 -15.57 0.62 15.20
C ILE A 347 -16.09 2.06 15.24
N PRO A 348 -17.05 2.41 16.11
CA PRO A 348 -17.43 3.80 16.31
C PRO A 348 -16.29 4.58 17.01
N PRO A 349 -16.27 5.92 16.93
CA PRO A 349 -15.34 6.72 17.72
C PRO A 349 -15.45 6.36 19.22
N LEU A 350 -14.39 5.79 19.78
CA LEU A 350 -14.45 5.19 21.13
C LEU A 350 -14.65 6.22 22.26
N HIS A 351 -14.46 7.52 21.98
CA HIS A 351 -14.83 8.58 22.92
C HIS A 351 -16.35 8.76 23.09
N LYS A 352 -17.18 8.17 22.21
CA LYS A 352 -18.65 8.25 22.24
C LYS A 352 -19.32 7.06 22.93
N ILE A 353 -18.58 5.98 23.19
CA ILE A 353 -19.11 4.77 23.86
C ILE A 353 -18.88 4.84 25.37
N ASP A 354 -19.67 4.08 26.13
CA ASP A 354 -19.48 3.89 27.58
C ASP A 354 -19.02 2.46 27.90
N THR A 355 -18.50 2.25 29.11
CA THR A 355 -18.22 0.91 29.65
C THR A 355 -19.45 -0.02 29.65
N GLN A 356 -20.65 0.56 29.68
CA GLN A 356 -21.91 -0.18 29.57
C GLN A 356 -22.14 -0.76 28.18
N ASP A 357 -21.53 -0.22 27.12
CA ASP A 357 -21.60 -0.75 25.75
C ASP A 357 -20.69 -1.97 25.52
N LEU A 358 -20.06 -2.49 26.57
CA LEU A 358 -19.06 -3.55 26.49
C LEU A 358 -19.30 -4.62 27.54
N THR A 359 -18.90 -5.86 27.22
CA THR A 359 -18.85 -6.93 28.23
C THR A 359 -17.90 -6.54 29.37
N LYS A 360 -18.09 -7.09 30.58
CA LYS A 360 -17.24 -6.79 31.76
C LYS A 360 -15.73 -6.92 31.47
N LYS A 361 -15.34 -7.88 30.63
CA LYS A 361 -13.94 -8.10 30.21
C LYS A 361 -13.45 -6.96 29.33
N GLN A 362 -14.22 -6.59 28.31
CA GLN A 362 -13.85 -5.53 27.37
C GLN A 362 -13.95 -4.14 28.01
N GLY A 363 -14.89 -3.91 28.93
CA GLY A 363 -14.99 -2.69 29.73
C GLY A 363 -13.72 -2.41 30.55
N LYS A 364 -13.06 -3.44 31.10
CA LYS A 364 -11.75 -3.27 31.76
C LYS A 364 -10.68 -2.76 30.80
N ILE A 365 -10.62 -3.34 29.59
CA ILE A 365 -9.66 -2.93 28.56
C ILE A 365 -9.97 -1.51 28.06
N TYR A 366 -11.26 -1.17 27.92
CA TYR A 366 -11.68 0.18 27.57
C TYR A 366 -11.23 1.22 28.60
N CYS A 367 -11.34 0.91 29.90
CA CYS A 367 -10.84 1.78 30.96
C CYS A 367 -9.31 1.97 30.89
N GLU A 368 -8.55 0.94 30.49
CA GLU A 368 -7.10 1.08 30.21
C GLU A 368 -6.85 2.06 29.06
N TRP A 369 -7.62 1.95 27.98
CA TRP A 369 -7.52 2.86 26.83
C TRP A 369 -7.90 4.29 27.21
N LYS A 370 -9.00 4.48 27.94
CA LYS A 370 -9.46 5.79 28.42
C LYS A 370 -8.39 6.48 29.25
N PHE A 371 -7.77 5.74 30.17
CA PHE A 371 -6.66 6.24 30.98
C PHE A 371 -5.46 6.68 30.11
N ALA A 372 -5.03 5.82 29.18
CA ALA A 372 -3.92 6.10 28.28
C ALA A 372 -4.18 7.32 27.38
N VAL A 373 -5.36 7.41 26.78
CA VAL A 373 -5.74 8.51 25.89
C VAL A 373 -5.81 9.83 26.65
N ASN A 374 -6.31 9.85 27.88
CA ASN A 374 -6.30 11.05 28.70
C ASN A 374 -4.86 11.55 28.95
N GLY A 375 -3.94 10.65 29.31
CA GLY A 375 -2.52 11.01 29.46
C GLY A 375 -1.89 11.58 28.19
N LEU A 376 -2.19 10.99 27.02
CA LEU A 376 -1.75 11.51 25.72
C LEU A 376 -2.37 12.89 25.41
N HIS A 377 -3.64 13.08 25.76
CA HIS A 377 -4.34 14.34 25.56
C HIS A 377 -3.80 15.46 26.47
N ASP A 378 -3.37 15.13 27.69
CA ASP A 378 -2.74 16.09 28.60
C ASP A 378 -1.36 16.53 28.10
N ILE A 379 -0.59 15.60 27.52
CA ILE A 379 0.69 15.92 26.84
C ILE A 379 0.44 16.86 25.66
N TYR A 380 -0.58 16.56 24.83
CA TYR A 380 -0.96 17.43 23.71
C TYR A 380 -1.35 18.84 24.17
N ARG A 381 -2.18 18.93 25.21
CA ARG A 381 -2.59 20.22 25.80
C ARG A 381 -1.40 21.02 26.31
N SER A 382 -0.46 20.35 26.97
CA SER A 382 0.75 20.99 27.49
C SER A 382 1.66 21.51 26.36
N ALA A 383 1.70 20.82 25.22
CA ALA A 383 2.52 21.19 24.07
C ALA A 383 1.93 22.33 23.21
N THR A 384 0.60 22.32 23.03
CA THR A 384 -0.10 23.23 22.10
C THR A 384 -0.84 24.37 22.78
N GLY A 385 -0.93 24.35 24.12
CA GLY A 385 -1.66 25.34 24.92
C GLY A 385 -3.19 25.23 24.84
N GLY A 386 -3.74 24.21 24.16
CA GLY A 386 -5.18 24.04 23.99
C GLY A 386 -5.61 22.58 23.77
N PRO A 387 -6.91 22.26 23.96
CA PRO A 387 -7.45 20.95 23.67
C PRO A 387 -7.53 20.70 22.17
N LEU A 388 -7.60 19.43 21.77
CA LEU A 388 -7.83 19.04 20.38
C LEU A 388 -9.17 19.63 19.88
N SER A 389 -9.11 20.47 18.84
CA SER A 389 -10.28 21.17 18.31
C SER A 389 -11.18 20.25 17.47
N ARG A 390 -12.50 20.50 17.52
CA ARG A 390 -13.50 19.80 16.70
C ARG A 390 -13.68 20.54 15.36
N PRO A 391 -13.95 19.84 14.24
CA PRO A 391 -14.22 18.40 14.13
C PRO A 391 -12.96 17.52 14.17
N TYR A 392 -13.09 16.31 14.74
CA TYR A 392 -12.02 15.31 14.77
C TYR A 392 -11.93 14.61 13.41
N ILE A 393 -11.08 15.13 12.53
CA ILE A 393 -10.79 14.54 11.22
C ILE A 393 -9.46 13.79 11.27
N ALA A 394 -9.30 12.79 10.39
CA ALA A 394 -8.11 11.92 10.39
C ALA A 394 -6.79 12.72 10.36
N SER A 395 -6.71 13.76 9.53
CA SER A 395 -5.51 14.61 9.40
C SER A 395 -5.19 15.36 10.70
N SER A 396 -6.17 15.95 11.38
CA SER A 396 -5.95 16.69 12.63
C SER A 396 -5.57 15.76 13.79
N VAL A 397 -6.18 14.58 13.86
CA VAL A 397 -5.87 13.56 14.88
C VAL A 397 -4.48 12.97 14.69
N ILE A 398 -4.05 12.72 13.45
CA ILE A 398 -2.71 12.25 13.12
C ILE A 398 -1.67 13.33 13.45
N ALA A 399 -1.92 14.58 13.04
CA ALA A 399 -1.03 15.70 13.36
C ALA A 399 -0.86 15.88 14.87
N ALA A 400 -1.95 15.81 15.63
CA ALA A 400 -1.92 15.87 17.08
C ALA A 400 -1.09 14.75 17.71
N PHE A 401 -1.16 13.53 17.14
CA PHE A 401 -0.32 12.42 17.58
C PHE A 401 1.17 12.68 17.33
N THR A 402 1.53 13.25 16.18
CA THR A 402 2.92 13.66 15.90
C THR A 402 3.42 14.65 16.95
N THR A 403 2.64 15.69 17.27
CA THR A 403 2.98 16.67 18.32
C THR A 403 3.17 16.01 19.68
N ILE A 404 2.32 15.04 20.04
CA ILE A 404 2.49 14.27 21.28
C ILE A 404 3.81 13.50 21.27
N THR A 405 4.15 12.84 20.16
CA THR A 405 5.41 12.07 20.07
C THR A 405 6.66 12.93 20.15
N GLU A 406 6.61 14.16 19.61
CA GLU A 406 7.71 15.13 19.68
C GLU A 406 7.86 15.72 21.10
N SER A 407 6.74 15.93 21.79
CA SER A 407 6.71 16.50 23.14
C SER A 407 6.97 15.47 24.23
N LEU A 408 6.96 14.18 23.89
CA LEU A 408 7.17 13.11 24.84
C LEU A 408 8.65 13.02 25.21
N SER A 409 8.95 13.07 26.52
CA SER A 409 10.33 12.89 27.01
C SER A 409 10.95 11.59 26.49
N SER A 410 12.22 11.64 26.08
CA SER A 410 13.00 10.48 25.62
C SER A 410 13.00 9.30 26.60
N SER A 411 12.75 9.57 27.89
CA SER A 411 12.54 8.59 28.94
C SER A 411 11.36 7.63 28.71
N TRP A 412 10.32 8.02 27.96
CA TRP A 412 9.16 7.16 27.64
C TRP A 412 9.50 6.02 26.69
N GLY A 413 10.60 6.14 25.94
CA GLY A 413 11.12 5.08 25.11
C GLY A 413 11.92 4.03 25.89
N LEU A 414 12.42 4.31 27.09
CA LEU A 414 13.40 3.42 27.72
C LEU A 414 12.74 2.26 28.48
N THR A 415 13.20 1.04 28.19
CA THR A 415 12.91 -0.15 29.02
C THR A 415 13.69 -0.10 30.33
N GLU A 416 13.32 -0.96 31.29
CA GLU A 416 14.10 -1.18 32.53
C GLU A 416 15.55 -1.60 32.25
N GLN A 417 15.85 -2.08 31.03
CA GLN A 417 17.18 -2.44 30.54
C GLN A 417 17.81 -1.39 29.60
N GLY A 418 17.28 -0.16 29.55
CA GLY A 418 17.85 0.94 28.75
C GLY A 418 17.62 0.86 27.23
N ARG A 419 16.88 -0.13 26.71
CA ARG A 419 16.51 -0.18 25.28
C ARG A 419 15.44 0.84 24.92
N GLN A 420 15.59 1.51 23.76
CA GLN A 420 14.66 2.51 23.24
C GLN A 420 13.47 1.86 22.50
N ARG A 421 12.24 2.20 22.89
CA ARG A 421 10.94 1.77 22.34
C ARG A 421 10.34 2.93 21.56
N ARG A 422 9.83 2.64 20.36
CA ARG A 422 9.07 3.61 19.57
C ARG A 422 7.62 3.60 20.05
N LEU A 423 7.10 4.74 20.49
CA LEU A 423 5.74 4.87 21.00
C LEU A 423 4.68 4.35 20.01
N SER A 424 4.88 4.61 18.72
CA SER A 424 4.03 4.15 17.62
C SER A 424 3.96 2.63 17.45
N GLN A 425 4.85 1.88 18.11
CA GLN A 425 4.92 0.42 18.04
C GLN A 425 4.54 -0.25 19.36
N VAL A 426 4.33 0.52 20.43
CA VAL A 426 3.88 0.00 21.73
C VAL A 426 2.37 -0.27 21.66
N LYS A 427 1.92 -1.41 22.18
CA LYS A 427 0.48 -1.70 22.31
C LYS A 427 -0.18 -0.73 23.30
N MET A 428 -1.40 -0.30 23.02
CA MET A 428 -2.12 0.68 23.85
C MET A 428 -2.22 0.26 25.32
N VAL A 429 -2.54 -1.02 25.60
CA VAL A 429 -2.61 -1.56 26.98
C VAL A 429 -1.24 -1.55 27.67
N THR A 430 -0.15 -1.79 26.93
CA THR A 430 1.21 -1.72 27.48
C THR A 430 1.57 -0.27 27.83
N PHE A 431 1.18 0.68 26.98
CA PHE A 431 1.36 2.10 27.26
C PHE A 431 0.57 2.55 28.50
N ALA A 432 -0.70 2.13 28.64
CA ALA A 432 -1.52 2.42 29.83
C ALA A 432 -0.83 1.97 31.13
N ARG A 433 -0.27 0.76 31.14
CA ARG A 433 0.49 0.23 32.30
C ARG A 433 1.74 1.04 32.60
N LEU A 434 2.48 1.45 31.58
CA LEU A 434 3.67 2.30 31.75
C LEU A 434 3.31 3.68 32.29
N ALA A 435 2.23 4.28 31.79
CA ALA A 435 1.73 5.56 32.26
C ALA A 435 1.31 5.48 33.74
N ARG A 436 0.62 4.41 34.18
CA ARG A 436 0.29 4.21 35.60
C ARG A 436 1.50 4.05 36.49
N LYS A 437 2.49 3.26 36.07
CA LYS A 437 3.73 3.09 36.84
C LYS A 437 4.43 4.43 37.08
N ARG A 438 4.25 5.40 36.19
CA ARG A 438 4.84 6.74 36.29
C ARG A 438 3.97 7.77 36.99
N SER A 439 2.64 7.60 37.04
CA SER A 439 1.77 8.47 37.83
C SER A 439 1.81 8.17 39.34
N HIS A 440 2.42 7.04 39.73
CA HIS A 440 2.64 6.64 41.13
C HIS A 440 4.07 6.94 41.63
N VAL A 441 4.89 7.60 40.81
CA VAL A 441 6.19 8.18 41.16
C VAL A 441 6.01 9.69 41.15
#